data_AF-A0A536T268-F1
#
_entry.id   AF-A0A536T268-F1
#
_cell.length_a   1.000
_cell.length_b   1.000
_cell.length_c   1.000
_cell.angle_alpha   90.00
_cell.angle_beta   90.00
_cell.angle_gamma   90.00
#
_symmetry.space_group_name_H-M   'P 1'
#
loop_
_entity.id
_entity.type
_entity.pdbx_description
1 polymer ?
#
loop_
_entity_poly.entity_id
_entity_poly.type
_entity_poly.pdbx_seq_one_letter_code
_entity_poly.pdbx_strand_id
1 'polypeptide(L)' 'AEGVEKKEQLDYLDDHGCDEIQGYYFSKPLPAAECAALLSRARPPSRHAHARAS' A
#
# COMPACT_ATOMS: atom_id res chain seq x y z
N ALA A 1 -5.66 -5.54 0.16
CA ALA A 1 -6.53 -5.32 -1.01
C ALA A 1 -5.68 -5.09 -2.25
N GLU A 2 -6.06 -5.69 -3.38
CA GLU A 2 -5.31 -5.63 -4.64
C GLU A 2 -6.11 -4.87 -5.71
N GLY A 3 -5.42 -4.32 -6.72
CA GLY A 3 -6.05 -3.62 -7.84
C GLY A 3 -6.49 -2.17 -7.55
N VAL A 4 -5.85 -1.49 -6.60
CA VAL A 4 -6.15 -0.07 -6.32
C VAL A 4 -5.54 0.84 -7.38
N GLU A 5 -6.37 1.60 -8.09
CA GLU A 5 -5.95 2.47 -9.19
C GLU A 5 -6.23 3.95 -8.89
N LYS A 6 -7.19 4.25 -8.02
CA LYS A 6 -7.66 5.61 -7.74
C LYS A 6 -7.67 5.92 -6.24
N LYS A 7 -7.63 7.21 -5.91
CA LYS A 7 -7.65 7.71 -4.53
C LYS A 7 -8.90 7.30 -3.77
N GLU A 8 -10.05 7.29 -4.42
CA GLU A 8 -11.33 6.94 -3.78
C GLU A 8 -11.37 5.47 -3.33
N GLN A 9 -10.67 4.58 -4.06
CA GLN A 9 -10.54 3.17 -3.67
C GLN A 9 -9.59 3.03 -2.47
N LEU A 10 -8.47 3.78 -2.47
CA LEU A 10 -7.57 3.83 -1.32
C LEU A 10 -8.29 4.30 -0.06
N ASP A 11 -9.05 5.39 -0.15
CA ASP A 11 -9.77 5.97 0.99
C ASP A 11 -10.80 5.02 1.56
N TYR A 12 -11.57 4.36 0.68
CA TYR A 12 -12.50 3.33 1.10
C TYR A 12 -11.79 2.19 1.86
N LEU A 13 -10.66 1.71 1.38
CA LEU A 13 -9.93 0.59 1.99
C LEU A 13 -9.26 0.99 3.32
N ASP A 14 -8.76 2.22 3.42
CA ASP A 14 -8.19 2.77 4.65
C ASP A 14 -9.26 2.90 5.75
N ASP A 15 -10.43 3.46 5.41
CA ASP A 15 -11.58 3.57 6.33
C ASP A 15 -12.08 2.19 6.84
N HIS A 16 -11.89 1.13 6.04
CA HIS A 16 -12.27 -0.24 6.40
C HIS A 16 -11.14 -1.02 7.08
N GLY A 17 -9.99 -0.38 7.34
CA GLY A 17 -8.86 -0.98 8.05
C GLY A 17 -8.16 -2.07 7.25
N CYS A 18 -7.98 -1.88 5.94
CA CYS A 18 -7.14 -2.76 5.14
C CYS A 18 -5.66 -2.55 5.48
N ASP A 19 -5.03 -3.56 6.07
CA ASP A 19 -3.62 -3.47 6.51
C ASP A 19 -2.62 -3.36 5.35
N GLU A 20 -2.92 -3.99 4.22
CA GLU A 20 -2.05 -4.06 3.05
C GLU A 20 -2.80 -3.63 1.80
N ILE A 21 -2.20 -2.75 1.00
CA ILE A 21 -2.78 -2.26 -0.24
C ILE A 21 -1.77 -2.39 -1.38
N GLN A 22 -2.24 -2.94 -2.50
CA GLN A 22 -1.47 -3.07 -3.73
C GLN A 22 -2.30 -2.55 -4.92
N GLY A 23 -1.66 -1.80 -5.81
CA GLY A 23 -2.26 -1.43 -7.08
C GLY A 23 -1.49 -0.34 -7.83
N TYR A 24 -1.95 -0.02 -9.03
CA TYR A 24 -1.31 0.94 -9.93
C TYR A 24 -1.30 2.37 -9.37
N TYR A 25 -2.17 2.66 -8.40
CA TYR A 25 -2.13 3.90 -7.63
C TYR A 25 -0.77 4.12 -6.95
N PHE A 26 -0.12 3.05 -6.47
CA PHE A 26 1.21 3.13 -5.86
C PHE A 26 2.34 2.88 -6.87
N SER A 27 2.25 1.81 -7.64
CA SER A 27 3.26 1.45 -8.63
C SER A 27 2.67 0.50 -9.67
N LYS A 28 3.14 0.62 -10.90
CA LYS A 28 2.93 -0.44 -11.91
C LYS A 28 3.78 -1.68 -11.56
N PRO A 29 3.49 -2.86 -12.12
CA PRO A 29 4.39 -4.00 -12.07
C PRO A 29 5.76 -3.60 -12.64
N LEU A 30 6.82 -3.90 -11.91
CA LEU A 30 8.18 -3.53 -12.26
C LEU A 30 9.00 -4.78 -12.56
N PRO A 31 10.02 -4.69 -13.45
CA PRO A 31 11.07 -5.69 -13.54
C PRO A 31 11.77 -5.88 -12.18
N ALA A 32 12.38 -7.05 -11.98
CA ALA A 32 12.98 -7.41 -10.69
C ALA A 32 14.02 -6.39 -10.18
N ALA A 33 14.88 -5.87 -11.06
CA ALA A 33 15.90 -4.89 -10.70
C ALA A 33 15.29 -3.56 -10.20
N GLU A 34 14.22 -3.10 -10.84
CA GLU A 34 13.51 -1.88 -10.47
C GLU A 34 12.70 -2.07 -9.18
N CYS A 35 12.09 -3.25 -9.00
CA CYS A 35 11.43 -3.61 -7.74
C CYS A 35 12.40 -3.61 -6.57
N ALA A 36 13.59 -4.21 -6.73
CA ALA A 36 14.64 -4.20 -5.70
C ALA A 36 15.08 -2.77 -5.36
N ALA A 37 15.26 -1.92 -6.37
CA ALA A 37 15.58 -0.51 -6.17
C ALA A 37 14.47 0.24 -5.42
N LEU A 38 13.20 0.01 -5.76
CA LEU A 38 12.04 0.58 -5.06
C LEU A 38 12.01 0.17 -3.58
N LEU A 39 12.16 -1.12 -3.30
CA LEU A 39 12.14 -1.66 -1.94
C LEU A 39 13.31 -1.15 -1.08
N SER A 40 14.50 -0.97 -1.68
CA SER A 40 15.66 -0.42 -0.96
C SER A 40 15.49 1.03 -0.51
N ARG A 41 14.63 1.80 -1.21
CA ARG A 41 14.33 3.21 -0.92
C ARG A 41 13.11 3.37 -0.02
N ALA A 42 12.27 2.33 0.08
CA ALA A 42 11.07 2.37 0.90
C ALA A 42 11.45 2.44 2.38
N ARG A 43 10.84 3.38 3.11
CA ARG A 43 10.93 3.38 4.57
C ARG A 43 10.10 2.19 5.07
N PRO A 44 10.64 1.33 5.95
CA PRO A 44 9.84 0.25 6.51
C PRO A 44 8.60 0.86 7.18
N PRO A 45 7.41 0.26 7.00
CA PRO A 45 6.22 0.78 7.64
C PRO A 45 6.46 0.79 9.14
N SER A 46 6.24 1.94 9.78
CA SER A 46 6.05 1.98 11.23
C SER A 46 4.85 1.09 11.49
N ARG A 47 5.03 -0.03 12.21
CA ARG A 47 3.93 -0.94 12.56
C ARG A 47 2.77 -0.10 13.09
N HIS A 48 1.73 0.08 12.29
CA HIS A 48 0.51 0.72 12.74
C HIS A 48 -0.12 -0.26 13.70
N ALA A 49 0.08 -0.05 15.00
CA ALA A 49 -0.77 -0.65 16.01
C ALA A 49 -2.18 -0.17 15.70
N HIS A 50 -2.99 -1.01 15.08
CA HIS A 50 -4.42 -0.76 14.89
C HIS A 50 -5.07 -0.71 16.28
N ALA A 51 -5.00 0.44 16.94
CA ALA A 51 -5.91 0.77 18.02
C ALA A 51 -7.27 1.02 17.35
N ARG A 52 -8.06 -0.06 17.21
CA ARG A 52 -9.44 0.05 16.77
C ARG A 52 -10.21 0.84 17.82
N ALA A 53 -10.58 2.07 17.49
CA ALA A 53 -11.64 2.76 18.21
C ALA A 53 -12.96 2.03 17.91
N SER A 54 -13.61 1.55 18.98
CA SER A 54 -15.05 1.30 18.99
C SER A 54 -15.79 2.59 19.31
#